data_AF-A0A914FE54-F1
#
_entry.id   AF-A0A914FE54-F1
#
_cell.length_a   1.000
_cell.length_b   1.000
_cell.length_c   1.000
_cell.angle_alpha   90.00
_cell.angle_beta   90.00
_cell.angle_gamma   90.00
#
_symmetry.space_group_name_H-M   'P 1'
#
loop_
_entity.id
_entity.type
_entity.pdbx_description
1 polymer ?
#
loop_
_entity_poly.entity_id
_entity_poly.type
_entity_poly.pdbx_seq_one_letter_code
_entity_poly.pdbx_strand_id
1 'polypeptide(L)' 'MGGVQGSPNADQRGHAAHIRQMDDNNRMSTGQSMLPQQDRQFCNKIIHDPDTNHSPQYDSKLNAMKKQHYPP' A
#
# COMPACT_ATOMS: atom_id res chain seq x y z
N MET A 1 -8.11 26.22 -13.32
CA MET A 1 -7.37 24.96 -13.05
C MET A 1 -7.48 24.70 -11.55
N GLY A 2 -8.43 23.86 -11.13
CA GLY A 2 -8.60 23.51 -9.72
C GLY A 2 -7.68 22.34 -9.39
N GLY A 3 -6.61 22.60 -8.64
CA GLY A 3 -5.79 21.54 -8.09
C GLY A 3 -6.63 20.76 -7.09
N VAL A 4 -7.09 19.57 -7.49
CA VAL A 4 -7.64 18.60 -6.56
C VAL A 4 -6.45 18.15 -5.71
N GLN A 5 -6.22 18.82 -4.58
CA GLN A 5 -5.42 18.24 -3.52
C GLN A 5 -6.08 16.90 -3.20
N GLY A 6 -5.41 15.80 -3.58
CA GLY A 6 -5.86 14.46 -3.29
C GLY A 6 -6.24 14.39 -1.81
N SER A 7 -7.42 13.84 -1.50
CA SER A 7 -7.76 13.60 -0.11
C SER A 7 -6.65 12.73 0.49
N PRO A 8 -6.15 13.00 1.70
CA PRO A 8 -5.09 12.19 2.30
C PRO A 8 -5.42 10.68 2.33
N ASN A 9 -6.70 10.32 2.42
CA ASN A 9 -7.17 8.94 2.27
C ASN A 9 -6.86 8.34 0.89
N ALA A 10 -7.01 9.11 -0.19
CA ALA A 10 -6.74 8.68 -1.56
C ALA A 10 -5.25 8.41 -1.78
N ASP A 11 -4.39 9.24 -1.19
CA ASP A 11 -2.93 9.05 -1.25
C ASP A 11 -2.50 7.79 -0.49
N GLN A 12 -3.05 7.57 0.71
CA GLN A 12 -2.79 6.37 1.51
C GLN A 12 -3.28 5.08 0.83
N ARG A 13 -4.46 5.12 0.19
CA ARG A 13 -4.97 4.02 -0.63
C ARG A 13 -4.09 3.76 -1.85
N GLY A 14 -3.64 4.81 -2.53
CA GLY A 14 -2.71 4.71 -3.66
C GLY A 14 -1.39 4.05 -3.25
N HIS A 15 -0.84 4.42 -2.10
CA HIS A 15 0.36 3.80 -1.55
C HIS A 15 0.17 2.30 -1.24
N ALA A 16 -0.91 1.93 -0.57
CA ALA A 16 -1.22 0.53 -0.29
C ALA A 16 -1.42 -0.29 -1.57
N ALA A 17 -2.13 0.26 -2.57
CA ALA A 17 -2.35 -0.38 -3.86
C ALA A 17 -1.04 -0.61 -4.61
N HIS A 18 -0.15 0.38 -4.63
CA HIS A 18 1.16 0.24 -5.26
C HIS A 18 2.00 -0.86 -4.62
N ILE A 19 2.02 -0.95 -3.29
CA ILE A 19 2.74 -2.01 -2.56
C ILE A 19 2.17 -3.39 -2.86
N ARG A 20 0.84 -3.54 -2.94
CA ARG A 20 0.20 -4.82 -3.33
C ARG A 20 0.51 -5.21 -4.77
N GLN A 21 0.46 -4.25 -5.69
CA GLN A 21 0.75 -4.48 -7.10
C GLN A 21 2.18 -5.01 -7.29
N MET A 22 3.16 -4.46 -6.57
CA MET A 22 4.54 -4.95 -6.65
C MET A 22 4.70 -6.36 -6.10
N ASP A 23 4.04 -6.69 -4.98
CA ASP A 23 4.05 -8.05 -4.44
C ASP A 23 3.39 -9.05 -5.40
N ASP A 24 2.28 -8.67 -6.03
CA ASP A 24 1.60 -9.51 -7.02
C ASP A 24 2.46 -9.72 -8.27
N ASN A 25 3.14 -8.67 -8.76
CA ASN A 25 4.09 -8.77 -9.87
C ASN A 25 5.26 -9.70 -9.52
N ASN A 26 5.83 -9.58 -8.31
CA ASN A 26 6.90 -10.47 -7.87
C ASN A 26 6.42 -11.91 -7.77
N ARG A 27 5.21 -12.14 -7.24
CA ARG A 27 4.63 -13.47 -7.14
C ARG A 27 4.33 -14.08 -8.50
N MET A 28 3.87 -13.28 -9.46
CA MET A 28 3.67 -13.75 -10.84
C MET A 28 4.99 -14.13 -11.51
N SER A 29 6.08 -13.41 -11.21
CA SER A 29 7.40 -13.67 -11.79
C SER A 29 8.14 -14.84 -11.12
N THR A 30 8.10 -14.93 -9.79
CA THR A 30 8.93 -15.85 -8.99
C THR A 30 8.15 -16.97 -8.30
N GLY A 31 6.82 -16.89 -8.29
CA GLY A 31 5.95 -17.76 -7.50
C GLY A 31 5.88 -17.42 -6.01
N GLN A 32 6.68 -16.46 -5.53
CA GLN A 32 6.80 -16.11 -4.11
C GLN A 32 6.34 -14.68 -3.80
N SER A 33 5.76 -14.49 -2.62
CA SER A 33 5.38 -13.17 -2.10
C SER A 33 6.60 -12.48 -1.49
N MET A 34 6.75 -11.18 -1.74
CA MET A 34 7.73 -10.36 -1.02
C MET A 34 7.21 -9.94 0.35
N LEU A 35 5.89 -9.80 0.46
CA LEU A 35 5.23 -9.35 1.67
C LEU A 35 4.71 -10.55 2.49
N PRO A 36 4.89 -10.53 3.82
CA PRO A 36 4.24 -11.50 4.69
C PRO A 36 2.71 -11.36 4.61
N GLN A 37 1.98 -12.42 4.97
CA GLN A 37 0.52 -12.45 4.87
C GLN A 37 -0.18 -11.30 5.61
N GLN A 38 0.32 -10.95 6.81
CA GLN A 38 -0.25 -9.88 7.63
C GLN A 38 -0.19 -8.51 6.93
N ASP A 39 0.90 -8.23 6.22
CA ASP A 39 1.09 -6.96 5.52
C ASP A 39 0.27 -6.88 4.23
N ARG A 40 0.06 -8.03 3.57
CA ARG A 40 -0.88 -8.12 2.44
C ARG A 40 -2.32 -7.86 2.87
N GLN A 41 -2.75 -8.46 3.99
CA GLN A 41 -4.07 -8.22 4.56
C GLN A 41 -4.23 -6.75 5.00
N PHE A 42 -3.20 -6.17 5.60
CA PHE A 42 -3.19 -4.75 5.97
C PHE A 42 -3.39 -3.83 4.75
N CYS A 43 -2.64 -4.05 3.67
CA CYS A 43 -2.80 -3.25 2.46
C CYS A 43 -4.19 -3.46 1.83
N ASN A 44 -4.68 -4.69 1.74
CA ASN A 44 -6.02 -4.99 1.23
C ASN A 44 -7.11 -4.29 2.05
N LYS A 45 -6.94 -4.22 3.38
CA LYS A 45 -7.85 -3.46 4.25
C LYS A 45 -7.86 -1.99 3.82
N ILE A 46 -6.70 -1.32 3.76
CA ILE A 46 -6.65 0.10 3.37
C ILE A 46 -7.29 0.34 1.99
N ILE A 47 -7.03 -0.52 1.02
CA ILE A 47 -7.51 -0.37 -0.36
C ILE A 47 -9.04 -0.53 -0.44
N HIS A 48 -9.58 -1.60 0.15
CA HIS A 48 -10.94 -2.06 -0.09
C HIS A 48 -11.94 -1.66 0.99
N ASP A 49 -11.49 -1.35 2.20
CA ASP A 49 -12.37 -0.99 3.32
C ASP A 49 -12.80 0.49 3.16
N PRO A 50 -14.08 0.78 2.86
CA PRO A 50 -14.56 2.15 2.72
C PRO A 50 -14.49 2.92 4.04
N ASP A 51 -14.51 2.23 5.19
CA ASP A 51 -14.49 2.82 6.52
C ASP A 51 -13.07 3.16 7.00
N THR A 52 -12.05 2.73 6.25
CA THR A 52 -10.68 3.12 6.53
C THR A 52 -10.44 4.58 6.17
N ASN A 53 -10.42 5.41 7.21
CA ASN A 53 -9.97 6.79 7.18
C ASN A 53 -8.44 6.89 7.19
N HIS A 54 -7.91 8.00 6.67
CA HIS A 54 -6.48 8.28 6.71
C HIS A 54 -5.97 8.25 8.15
N SER A 55 -4.91 7.47 8.35
CA SER A 55 -4.19 7.40 9.62
C SER A 55 -2.69 7.60 9.37
N PRO A 56 -2.03 8.57 10.04
CA PRO A 56 -0.58 8.76 9.93
C PRO A 56 0.24 7.52 10.33
N GLN A 57 -0.34 6.65 11.17
CA GLN A 57 0.28 5.37 11.55
C GLN A 57 0.32 4.39 10.37
N TYR A 58 -0.69 4.43 9.50
CA TYR A 58 -0.74 3.61 8.31
C TYR A 58 0.26 4.11 7.27
N ASP A 59 0.46 5.42 7.12
CA ASP A 59 1.51 5.97 6.25
C ASP A 59 2.89 5.54 6.70
N SER A 60 3.13 5.60 8.01
CA SER A 60 4.41 5.17 8.60
C SER A 60 4.68 3.69 8.28
N LYS A 61 3.66 2.83 8.41
CA LYS A 61 3.76 1.41 8.07
C LYS A 61 3.95 1.17 6.57
N LEU A 62 3.20 1.86 5.71
CA LEU A 62 3.33 1.81 4.24
C LEU A 62 4.72 2.23 3.79
N ASN A 63 5.25 3.32 4.35
CA ASN A 63 6.61 3.79 4.07
C ASN A 63 7.68 2.80 4.54
N ALA A 64 7.48 2.15 5.70
CA ALA A 64 8.40 1.12 6.18
C ALA A 64 8.40 -0.11 5.26
N MET A 65 7.23 -0.60 4.84
CA MET A 65 7.10 -1.70 3.89
C MET A 65 7.77 -1.36 2.55
N LYS A 66 7.56 -0.14 2.05
CA LYS A 66 8.20 0.33 0.81
C LYS A 66 9.72 0.29 0.93
N LYS A 67 10.29 0.83 2.02
CA LYS A 67 11.74 0.86 2.24
C LYS A 67 12.37 -0.52 2.42
N GLN A 68 11.69 -1.44 3.09
CA GLN A 68 12.22 -2.77 3.40
C GLN A 68 12.24 -3.70 2.20
N HIS A 69 11.22 -3.61 1.35
CA HIS A 69 11.02 -4.55 0.24
C HIS A 69 11.36 -3.96 -1.12
N TYR A 70 11.46 -2.62 -1.23
CA TYR A 70 11.61 -1.92 -2.51
C TYR A 70 12.60 -0.75 -2.39
N PRO A 71 13.91 -1.02 -2.17
CA PRO A 71 14.94 0.01 -2.28
C PRO A 71 15.00 0.60 -3.72
N PRO A 72 15.46 1.85 -3.88
CA PRO A 72 15.50 2.55 -5.17
C PRO A 72 16.38 1.86 -6.21
#